data_AF-A0A370H7S7-F1
#
_entry.id   AF-A0A370H7S7-F1
#
_cell.length_a   1.000
_cell.length_b   1.000
_cell.length_c   1.000
_cell.angle_alpha   90.00
_cell.angle_beta   90.00
_cell.angle_gamma   90.00
#
_symmetry.space_group_name_H-M   'P 1'
#
loop_
_entity.id
_entity.type
_entity.pdbx_description
1 polymer ?
#
loop_
_entity_poly.entity_id
_entity_poly.type
_entity_poly.pdbx_seq_one_letter_code
_entity_poly.pdbx_strand_id
1 'polypeptide(L)'
;MSILFRAARPEPTSLADLGPLQNLPGTWMGTGFSLAELPDHEGGTPFTVKLNATHETLTFTAIGAPILNRGNVQDDIVFRGVHYLQQISDARTSESLHVETGMWLFVPPTSVPPAGPTVVRMGNIPHGDSFMAQGAPVADVPGAPEIPPLDSTPGGATFGDGYFPPPGTQLPPGLPDEALRNPAVLLREVLKEQNVLHTTTLDVQTGTDDIRNIGFVTANANATTLRATLWIETLARPDGTETMQLQYSQHSILRFPAGPQPDPAKPIDWPHIQVATLVKQ
;
A
#
# COMPACT_ATOMS: atom_id res chain seq x y z
N MET A 1 -25.95 7.83 42.44
CA MET A 1 -25.64 7.89 41.01
C MET A 1 -24.85 6.64 40.65
N SER A 2 -25.42 5.73 39.85
CA SER A 2 -24.68 4.58 39.33
C SER A 2 -23.79 5.09 38.21
N ILE A 3 -22.47 5.02 38.41
CA ILE A 3 -21.51 5.21 37.33
C ILE A 3 -21.67 3.98 36.44
N LEU A 4 -22.40 4.12 35.33
CA LEU A 4 -22.45 3.11 34.29
C LEU A 4 -21.04 2.94 33.72
N PHE A 5 -20.29 2.00 34.30
CA PHE A 5 -18.99 1.61 33.80
C PHE A 5 -19.20 0.89 32.45
N ARG A 6 -19.12 1.65 31.35
CA ARG A 6 -19.24 1.15 29.97
C ARG A 6 -17.93 0.51 29.51
N ALA A 7 -17.42 -0.47 30.25
CA ALA A 7 -16.37 -1.36 29.74
C ALA A 7 -17.03 -2.58 29.08
N ALA A 8 -16.62 -2.92 27.86
CA ALA A 8 -17.02 -4.19 27.28
C ALA A 8 -16.40 -5.34 28.10
N ARG A 9 -17.14 -6.45 28.20
CA ARG A 9 -16.57 -7.68 28.73
C ARG A 9 -15.43 -8.13 27.78
N PRO A 10 -14.34 -8.72 28.31
CA PRO A 10 -13.37 -9.39 27.45
C PRO A 10 -14.11 -10.48 26.67
N GLU A 11 -14.18 -10.33 25.35
CA GLU A 11 -14.66 -11.40 24.49
C GLU A 11 -13.45 -12.11 23.87
N PRO A 12 -13.42 -13.46 23.89
CA PRO A 12 -12.41 -14.19 23.15
C PRO A 12 -12.56 -13.84 21.66
N THR A 13 -11.59 -13.11 21.12
CA THR A 13 -11.63 -12.70 19.71
C THR A 13 -10.99 -13.81 18.88
N SER A 14 -11.79 -14.42 17.99
CA SER A 14 -11.27 -15.37 17.00
C SER A 14 -10.60 -14.59 15.87
N LEU A 15 -9.58 -15.16 15.24
CA LEU A 15 -9.03 -14.59 13.99
C LEU A 15 -10.10 -14.48 12.90
N ALA A 16 -11.10 -15.37 12.90
CA ALA A 16 -12.22 -15.30 11.96
C ALA A 16 -13.04 -14.00 12.09
N ASP A 17 -13.04 -13.37 13.27
CA ASP A 17 -13.76 -12.11 13.48
C ASP A 17 -13.10 -10.94 12.73
N LEU A 18 -11.84 -11.09 12.31
CA LEU A 18 -11.14 -10.10 11.48
C LEU A 18 -11.72 -10.01 10.05
N GLY A 19 -12.64 -10.92 9.67
CA GLY A 19 -13.27 -10.94 8.37
C GLY A 19 -12.23 -11.03 7.25
N PRO A 20 -12.22 -10.12 6.26
CA PRO A 20 -11.24 -10.15 5.16
C PRO A 20 -9.79 -9.97 5.62
N LEU A 21 -9.54 -9.54 6.87
CA LEU A 21 -8.20 -9.36 7.42
C LEU A 21 -7.66 -10.62 8.12
N GLN A 22 -8.45 -11.70 8.23
CA GLN A 22 -8.15 -12.88 9.06
C GLN A 22 -6.81 -13.55 8.76
N ASN A 23 -6.34 -13.46 7.52
CA ASN A 23 -5.12 -14.11 7.06
C ASN A 23 -3.87 -13.23 7.23
N LEU A 24 -4.02 -11.93 7.49
CA LEU A 24 -2.89 -11.00 7.63
C LEU A 24 -1.97 -11.27 8.83
N PRO A 25 -2.47 -11.59 10.06
CA PRO A 25 -1.61 -11.72 11.24
C PRO A 25 -0.43 -12.67 11.02
N GLY A 26 0.76 -12.21 11.40
CA GLY A 26 2.04 -12.87 11.16
C GLY A 26 3.08 -11.94 10.54
N THR A 27 4.24 -12.50 10.22
CA THR A 27 5.33 -11.80 9.53
C THR A 27 5.43 -12.28 8.10
N TRP A 28 5.54 -11.34 7.17
CA TRP A 28 5.68 -11.56 5.75
C TRP A 28 7.01 -10.98 5.30
N MET A 29 7.78 -11.76 4.54
CA MET A 29 9.08 -11.34 4.06
C MET A 29 9.23 -11.66 2.58
N GLY A 30 9.94 -10.82 1.84
CA GLY A 30 10.17 -11.05 0.43
C GLY A 30 10.88 -9.89 -0.24
N THR A 31 10.66 -9.79 -1.55
CA THR A 31 11.35 -8.84 -2.42
C THR A 31 10.37 -8.02 -3.23
N GLY A 32 10.79 -6.82 -3.60
CA GLY A 32 9.98 -5.90 -4.36
C GLY A 32 10.79 -4.92 -5.20
N PHE A 33 10.08 -3.87 -5.61
CA PHE A 33 10.61 -2.79 -6.41
C PHE A 33 9.95 -1.47 -6.03
N SER A 34 10.79 -0.45 -5.86
CA SER A 34 10.41 0.93 -5.61
C SER A 34 10.79 1.79 -6.82
N LEU A 35 9.86 2.63 -7.26
CA LEU A 35 10.08 3.67 -8.26
C LEU A 35 9.57 4.99 -7.70
N ALA A 36 10.45 5.99 -7.66
CA ALA A 36 10.10 7.33 -7.24
C ALA A 36 11.00 8.36 -7.94
N GLU A 37 10.45 9.54 -8.19
CA GLU A 37 11.21 10.68 -8.67
C GLU A 37 11.31 11.76 -7.62
N LEU A 38 12.56 12.15 -7.36
CA LEU A 38 12.91 13.07 -6.30
C LEU A 38 13.56 14.33 -6.88
N PRO A 39 13.30 15.52 -6.33
CA PRO A 39 13.97 16.75 -6.74
C PRO A 39 15.49 16.62 -6.58
N ASP A 40 16.23 17.03 -7.60
CA ASP A 40 17.69 16.99 -7.62
C ASP A 40 18.28 18.41 -7.52
N HIS A 41 17.94 19.08 -6.41
CA HIS A 41 18.31 20.48 -6.15
C HIS A 41 19.83 20.75 -6.27
N GLU A 42 20.68 19.75 -6.02
CA GLU A 42 22.14 19.89 -5.99
C GLU A 42 22.85 19.32 -7.23
N GLY A 43 22.25 18.35 -7.94
CA GLY A 43 22.86 17.67 -9.10
C GLY A 43 22.66 18.37 -10.45
N GLY A 44 21.91 19.47 -10.47
CA GLY A 44 21.72 20.30 -11.66
C GLY A 44 20.67 19.78 -12.65
N THR A 45 19.99 18.68 -12.33
CA THR A 45 18.76 18.24 -13.00
C THR A 45 17.54 18.61 -12.14
N PRO A 46 16.35 18.87 -12.71
CA PRO A 46 15.18 19.16 -11.87
C PRO A 46 14.74 17.97 -11.01
N PHE A 47 14.84 16.74 -11.54
CA PHE A 47 14.42 15.51 -10.88
C PHE A 47 15.35 14.35 -11.22
N THR A 48 15.55 13.45 -10.26
CA THR A 48 16.25 12.16 -10.42
C THR A 48 15.28 11.01 -10.21
N VAL A 49 15.27 10.06 -11.14
CA VAL A 49 14.58 8.78 -10.97
C VAL A 49 15.36 7.86 -10.04
N LYS A 50 14.69 7.37 -8.99
CA LYS A 50 15.18 6.37 -8.06
C LYS A 50 14.46 5.06 -8.33
N LEU A 51 15.25 4.04 -8.65
CA LEU A 51 14.79 2.69 -8.95
C LEU A 51 15.54 1.74 -8.01
N ASN A 52 14.82 1.09 -7.10
CA ASN A 52 15.42 0.23 -6.10
C ASN A 52 14.75 -1.14 -6.13
N ALA A 53 15.54 -2.21 -6.28
CA ALA A 53 15.10 -3.52 -5.85
C ALA A 53 15.09 -3.55 -4.32
N THR A 54 14.10 -4.18 -3.71
CA THR A 54 13.89 -4.09 -2.25
C THR A 54 13.89 -5.46 -1.57
N HIS A 55 14.36 -5.49 -0.32
CA HIS A 55 14.03 -6.53 0.66
C HIS A 55 13.06 -5.95 1.68
N GLU A 56 11.99 -6.70 1.95
CA GLU A 56 10.86 -6.19 2.74
C GLU A 56 10.46 -7.13 3.86
N THR A 57 10.07 -6.53 4.98
CA THR A 57 9.40 -7.19 6.09
C THR A 57 8.12 -6.43 6.41
N LEU A 58 7.00 -7.15 6.45
CA LEU A 58 5.70 -6.62 6.81
C LEU A 58 5.10 -7.50 7.90
N THR A 59 4.94 -6.94 9.10
CA THR A 59 4.37 -7.66 10.23
C THR A 59 2.99 -7.11 10.53
N PHE A 60 2.02 -8.01 10.68
CA PHE A 60 0.69 -7.69 11.17
C PHE A 60 0.46 -8.38 12.51
N THR A 61 -0.10 -7.66 13.48
CA THR A 61 -0.61 -8.31 14.69
C THR A 61 -2.02 -7.82 15.03
N ALA A 62 -2.87 -8.78 15.40
CA ALA A 62 -4.26 -8.50 15.72
C ALA A 62 -4.35 -7.51 16.89
N ILE A 63 -5.28 -6.56 16.78
CA ILE A 63 -5.62 -5.68 17.91
C ILE A 63 -6.20 -6.52 19.06
N GLY A 64 -6.81 -7.68 18.74
CA GLY A 64 -7.18 -8.71 19.71
C GLY A 64 -8.41 -8.39 20.58
N ALA A 65 -8.92 -7.16 20.47
CA ALA A 65 -10.12 -6.72 21.16
C ALA A 65 -11.10 -6.01 20.20
N PRO A 66 -12.41 -6.05 20.49
CA PRO A 66 -13.40 -5.25 19.79
C PRO A 66 -13.09 -3.74 19.86
N ILE A 67 -13.12 -3.04 18.72
CA ILE A 67 -12.88 -1.59 18.66
C ILE A 67 -14.24 -0.88 18.62
N LEU A 68 -14.69 -0.39 19.76
CA LEU A 68 -16.03 0.20 19.92
C LEU A 68 -16.06 1.65 19.40
N ASN A 69 -16.98 1.93 18.49
CA ASN A 69 -17.33 3.29 18.07
C ASN A 69 -18.77 3.62 18.48
N ARG A 70 -18.93 4.73 19.21
CA ARG A 70 -20.22 5.12 19.77
C ARG A 70 -21.06 5.88 18.75
N GLY A 71 -22.27 5.40 18.53
CA GLY A 71 -23.21 6.04 17.64
C GLY A 71 -23.99 7.17 18.34
N ASN A 72 -24.23 8.27 17.62
CA ASN A 72 -25.14 9.34 18.06
C ASN A 72 -26.47 9.29 17.28
N VAL A 73 -26.39 9.10 15.97
CA VAL A 73 -27.53 9.05 15.03
C VAL A 73 -27.74 7.65 14.42
N GLN A 74 -26.95 6.68 14.86
CA GLN A 74 -27.07 5.25 14.58
C GLN A 74 -26.65 4.47 15.84
N ASP A 75 -26.85 3.16 15.86
CA ASP A 75 -26.36 2.31 16.94
C ASP A 75 -24.83 2.28 16.99
N ASP A 76 -24.29 1.81 18.12
CA ASP A 76 -22.86 1.56 18.25
C ASP A 76 -22.40 0.53 17.21
N ILE A 77 -21.22 0.76 16.64
CA ILE A 77 -20.57 -0.16 15.71
C ILE A 77 -19.26 -0.64 16.27
N VAL A 78 -18.82 -1.81 15.83
CA VAL A 78 -17.65 -2.47 16.38
C VAL A 78 -16.72 -2.88 15.26
N PHE A 79 -15.53 -2.30 15.22
CA PHE A 79 -14.53 -2.67 14.24
C PHE A 79 -13.73 -3.88 14.71
N ARG A 80 -13.02 -4.48 13.77
CA ARG A 80 -11.98 -5.47 13.98
C ARG A 80 -10.75 -5.03 13.19
N GLY A 81 -9.56 -5.40 13.61
CA GLY A 81 -8.37 -4.90 12.92
C GLY A 81 -7.05 -5.48 13.38
N VAL A 82 -6.03 -5.16 12.60
CA VAL A 82 -4.63 -5.49 12.83
C VAL A 82 -3.81 -4.21 12.81
N HIS A 83 -2.78 -4.12 13.66
CA HIS A 83 -1.72 -3.13 13.46
C HIS A 83 -0.67 -3.71 12.52
N TYR A 84 0.04 -2.86 11.80
CA TYR A 84 1.17 -3.28 10.97
C TYR A 84 2.42 -2.42 11.16
N LEU A 85 3.55 -3.04 10.83
CA LEU A 85 4.85 -2.40 10.63
C LEU A 85 5.43 -2.91 9.31
N GLN A 86 5.70 -1.98 8.39
CA GLN A 86 6.36 -2.24 7.12
C GLN A 86 7.77 -1.67 7.17
N GLN A 87 8.75 -2.46 6.74
CA GLN A 87 10.15 -2.07 6.67
C GLN A 87 10.69 -2.47 5.30
N ILE A 88 11.25 -1.50 4.58
CA ILE A 88 11.79 -1.68 3.23
C ILE A 88 13.26 -1.26 3.26
N SER A 89 14.11 -2.12 2.70
CA SER A 89 15.54 -1.88 2.55
C SER A 89 15.97 -2.11 1.11
N ASP A 90 17.03 -1.41 0.69
CA ASP A 90 17.62 -1.59 -0.62
C ASP A 90 18.25 -2.99 -0.72
N ALA A 91 17.93 -3.73 -1.78
CA ALA A 91 18.31 -5.13 -1.89
C ALA A 91 19.84 -5.33 -2.04
N ARG A 92 20.57 -4.31 -2.51
CA ARG A 92 22.00 -4.38 -2.76
C ARG A 92 22.82 -3.90 -1.56
N THR A 93 22.37 -2.84 -0.92
CA THR A 93 23.13 -2.14 0.13
C THR A 93 22.61 -2.41 1.54
N SER A 94 21.39 -2.95 1.67
CA SER A 94 20.67 -3.11 2.94
C SER A 94 20.38 -1.80 3.69
N GLU A 95 20.57 -0.65 3.03
CA GLU A 95 20.18 0.64 3.60
C GLU A 95 18.67 0.71 3.74
N SER A 96 18.19 1.32 4.83
CA SER A 96 16.75 1.50 5.04
C SER A 96 16.22 2.54 4.06
N LEU A 97 15.28 2.14 3.22
CA LEU A 97 14.62 3.02 2.25
C LEU A 97 13.32 3.60 2.83
N HIS A 98 12.57 2.78 3.57
CA HIS A 98 11.26 3.16 4.07
C HIS A 98 10.89 2.39 5.34
N VAL A 99 10.12 3.04 6.20
CA VAL A 99 9.41 2.41 7.30
C VAL A 99 8.04 3.05 7.44
N GLU A 100 7.01 2.25 7.68
CA GLU A 100 5.65 2.72 7.86
C GLU A 100 4.97 1.91 8.96
N THR A 101 4.15 2.56 9.78
CA THR A 101 3.32 1.86 10.75
C THR A 101 1.89 2.37 10.71
N GLY A 102 0.95 1.49 11.01
CA GLY A 102 -0.45 1.81 10.88
C GLY A 102 -1.37 0.68 11.32
N MET A 103 -2.61 0.73 10.83
CA MET A 103 -3.59 -0.31 11.06
C MET A 103 -4.46 -0.57 9.83
N TRP A 104 -4.92 -1.81 9.73
CA TRP A 104 -6.03 -2.20 8.88
C TRP A 104 -7.25 -2.48 9.74
N LEU A 105 -8.38 -1.89 9.37
CA LEU A 105 -9.66 -2.06 10.06
C LEU A 105 -10.70 -2.65 9.11
N PHE A 106 -11.48 -3.59 9.62
CA PHE A 106 -12.71 -4.05 9.04
C PHE A 106 -13.88 -3.36 9.76
N VAL A 107 -14.60 -2.53 9.00
CA VAL A 107 -15.72 -1.71 9.49
C VAL A 107 -17.02 -2.38 9.04
N PRO A 108 -17.94 -2.70 9.96
CA PRO A 108 -19.24 -3.30 9.61
C PRO A 108 -20.12 -2.29 8.85
N PRO A 109 -21.25 -2.75 8.25
CA PRO A 109 -22.20 -1.85 7.62
C PRO A 109 -22.66 -0.74 8.55
N THR A 110 -22.94 0.43 7.97
CA THR A 110 -23.46 1.61 8.68
C THR A 110 -24.83 1.98 8.16
N SER A 111 -25.67 2.54 9.02
CA SER A 111 -27.00 3.03 8.64
C SER A 111 -27.00 4.54 8.37
N VAL A 112 -26.03 5.28 8.93
CA VAL A 112 -25.87 6.71 8.72
C VAL A 112 -24.38 7.10 8.59
N PRO A 113 -23.90 7.46 7.39
CA PRO A 113 -24.57 7.27 6.11
C PRO A 113 -24.82 5.78 5.81
N PRO A 114 -25.85 5.40 5.05
CA PRO A 114 -26.03 4.01 4.64
C PRO A 114 -24.86 3.53 3.78
N ALA A 115 -24.13 2.52 4.25
CA ALA A 115 -23.04 1.90 3.50
C ALA A 115 -22.86 0.42 3.88
N GLY A 116 -22.36 -0.37 2.93
CA GLY A 116 -21.92 -1.74 3.19
C GLY A 116 -20.69 -1.79 4.11
N PRO A 117 -20.17 -3.00 4.40
CA PRO A 117 -18.93 -3.12 5.14
C PRO A 117 -17.77 -2.52 4.34
N THR A 118 -16.75 -2.00 5.03
CA THR A 118 -15.56 -1.40 4.40
C THR A 118 -14.27 -1.91 5.05
N VAL A 119 -13.17 -1.80 4.31
CA VAL A 119 -11.81 -1.95 4.83
C VAL A 119 -11.12 -0.60 4.81
N VAL A 120 -10.38 -0.30 5.87
CA VAL A 120 -9.67 0.97 6.06
C VAL A 120 -8.21 0.67 6.35
N ARG A 121 -7.29 1.32 5.64
CA ARG A 121 -5.87 1.38 5.98
C ARG A 121 -5.54 2.78 6.48
N MET A 122 -4.97 2.89 7.66
CA MET A 122 -4.37 4.14 8.14
C MET A 122 -2.88 3.94 8.36
N GLY A 123 -2.06 4.90 7.95
CA GLY A 123 -0.60 4.79 8.05
C GLY A 123 0.06 6.10 8.44
N ASN A 124 1.23 6.01 9.08
CA ASN A 124 2.12 7.11 9.38
C ASN A 124 3.51 6.81 8.80
N ILE A 125 4.04 7.78 8.06
CA ILE A 125 5.30 7.69 7.34
C ILE A 125 6.27 8.71 7.97
N PRO A 126 7.51 8.32 8.33
CA PRO A 126 8.47 9.20 8.99
C PRO A 126 8.98 10.34 8.10
N HIS A 127 8.60 10.37 6.82
CA HIS A 127 8.80 11.51 5.93
C HIS A 127 7.90 12.71 6.26
N GLY A 128 6.93 12.53 7.17
CA GLY A 128 6.04 13.59 7.65
C GLY A 128 4.63 13.51 7.10
N ASP A 129 4.19 12.31 6.71
CA ASP A 129 2.89 12.05 6.10
C ASP A 129 2.06 11.11 6.98
N SER A 130 0.76 11.34 7.00
CA SER A 130 -0.23 10.43 7.60
C SER A 130 -1.42 10.32 6.66
N PHE A 131 -1.96 9.12 6.47
CA PHE A 131 -3.09 8.93 5.57
C PHE A 131 -4.16 8.01 6.15
N MET A 132 -5.38 8.15 5.61
CA MET A 132 -6.46 7.19 5.73
C MET A 132 -6.97 6.82 4.33
N ALA A 133 -6.90 5.55 3.97
CA ALA A 133 -7.45 5.01 2.73
C ALA A 133 -8.59 4.05 3.05
N GLN A 134 -9.66 4.09 2.27
CA GLN A 134 -10.83 3.23 2.47
C GLN A 134 -11.28 2.60 1.15
N GLY A 135 -11.86 1.41 1.24
CA GLY A 135 -12.47 0.72 0.12
C GLY A 135 -13.48 -0.32 0.57
N ALA A 136 -14.17 -0.93 -0.38
CA ALA A 136 -15.03 -2.07 -0.10
C ALA A 136 -14.16 -3.33 0.03
N PRO A 137 -14.48 -4.27 0.96
CA PRO A 137 -13.86 -5.57 0.94
C PRO A 137 -14.24 -6.29 -0.35
N VAL A 138 -13.26 -6.94 -0.99
CA VAL A 138 -13.52 -7.85 -2.10
C VAL A 138 -13.70 -9.25 -1.53
N ALA A 139 -14.60 -10.02 -2.13
CA ALA A 139 -14.80 -11.42 -1.74
C ALA A 139 -13.51 -12.23 -1.92
N ASP A 140 -13.34 -13.26 -1.10
CA ASP A 140 -12.35 -14.31 -1.35
C ASP A 140 -12.77 -15.08 -2.60
N VAL A 141 -11.90 -15.12 -3.61
CA VAL A 141 -12.18 -15.72 -4.91
C VAL A 141 -11.24 -16.89 -5.21
N PRO A 142 -11.69 -17.95 -5.89
CA PRO A 142 -10.81 -19.01 -6.35
C PRO A 142 -9.79 -18.51 -7.37
N GLY A 143 -8.56 -19.01 -7.29
CA GLY A 143 -7.49 -18.74 -8.25
C GLY A 143 -6.70 -17.46 -8.01
N ALA A 144 -5.79 -17.18 -8.95
CA ALA A 144 -4.95 -15.99 -8.96
C ALA A 144 -5.77 -14.72 -9.24
N PRO A 145 -5.39 -13.56 -8.66
CA PRO A 145 -6.07 -12.31 -8.93
C PRO A 145 -5.74 -11.77 -10.33
N GLU A 146 -6.63 -10.92 -10.85
CA GLU A 146 -6.25 -10.00 -11.91
C GLU A 146 -5.52 -8.80 -11.30
N ILE A 147 -4.24 -8.63 -11.67
CA ILE A 147 -3.43 -7.49 -11.25
C ILE A 147 -3.45 -6.45 -12.37
N PRO A 148 -4.06 -5.26 -12.16
CA PRO A 148 -4.13 -4.23 -13.19
C PRO A 148 -2.74 -3.65 -13.46
N PRO A 149 -2.50 -3.11 -14.68
CA PRO A 149 -1.31 -2.32 -14.95
C PRO A 149 -1.16 -1.14 -13.99
N LEU A 150 0.07 -0.79 -13.68
CA LEU A 150 0.43 0.32 -12.81
C LEU A 150 1.34 1.28 -13.56
N ASP A 151 0.79 2.35 -14.12
CA ASP A 151 1.56 3.29 -14.95
C ASP A 151 2.46 4.17 -14.09
N SER A 152 3.76 4.17 -14.41
CA SER A 152 4.76 5.04 -13.78
C SER A 152 4.91 6.39 -14.50
N THR A 153 4.19 6.62 -15.61
CA THR A 153 4.33 7.84 -16.41
C THR A 153 3.85 9.08 -15.63
N PRO A 154 4.67 10.14 -15.52
CA PRO A 154 4.28 11.37 -14.83
C PRO A 154 3.09 12.07 -15.48
N GLY A 155 2.32 12.81 -14.68
CA GLY A 155 1.16 13.55 -15.16
C GLY A 155 1.53 14.54 -16.27
N GLY A 156 0.98 14.34 -17.47
CA GLY A 156 1.22 15.20 -18.64
C GLY A 156 2.48 14.87 -19.45
N ALA A 157 3.25 13.86 -19.06
CA ALA A 157 4.39 13.35 -19.82
C ALA A 157 3.97 12.22 -20.78
N THR A 158 4.84 11.88 -21.74
CA THR A 158 4.69 10.71 -22.60
C THR A 158 5.83 9.73 -22.36
N PHE A 159 5.52 8.47 -22.04
CA PHE A 159 6.57 7.46 -21.86
C PHE A 159 7.42 7.30 -23.13
N GLY A 160 8.73 7.45 -23.01
CA GLY A 160 9.71 7.32 -24.09
C GLY A 160 9.95 8.60 -24.91
N ASP A 161 9.40 9.75 -24.51
CA ASP A 161 9.64 11.05 -25.18
C ASP A 161 11.02 11.67 -24.86
N GLY A 162 11.81 11.01 -24.02
CA GLY A 162 13.12 11.47 -23.54
C GLY A 162 13.07 12.26 -22.24
N TYR A 163 11.88 12.63 -21.76
CA TYR A 163 11.70 13.14 -20.41
C TYR A 163 11.53 12.00 -19.41
N PHE A 164 10.63 11.05 -19.69
CA PHE A 164 10.45 9.86 -18.86
C PHE A 164 10.45 8.56 -19.67
N PRO A 165 11.32 7.59 -19.36
CA PRO A 165 12.45 7.72 -18.45
C PRO A 165 13.54 8.64 -19.04
N PRO A 166 14.35 9.33 -18.21
CA PRO A 166 15.51 10.06 -18.70
C PRO A 166 16.50 9.15 -19.45
N PRO A 167 17.23 9.65 -20.46
CA PRO A 167 18.22 8.88 -21.18
C PRO A 167 19.28 8.29 -20.24
N GLY A 168 19.60 7.01 -20.43
CA GLY A 168 20.57 6.30 -19.59
C GLY A 168 19.99 5.74 -18.28
N THR A 169 18.68 5.84 -18.05
CA THR A 169 18.01 5.14 -16.94
C THR A 169 18.27 3.64 -17.02
N GLN A 170 18.73 3.06 -15.91
CA GLN A 170 19.02 1.63 -15.79
C GLN A 170 18.21 1.06 -14.63
N LEU A 171 17.49 -0.03 -14.89
CA LEU A 171 16.83 -0.80 -13.85
C LEU A 171 17.86 -1.57 -13.00
N PRO A 172 17.53 -1.89 -11.73
CA PRO A 172 18.26 -2.89 -10.97
C PRO A 172 18.44 -4.20 -11.76
N PRO A 173 19.59 -4.89 -11.63
CA PRO A 173 19.85 -6.13 -12.36
C PRO A 173 18.77 -7.19 -12.17
N GLY A 174 18.36 -7.83 -13.26
CA GLY A 174 17.39 -8.93 -13.24
C GLY A 174 15.93 -8.51 -13.36
N LEU A 175 15.61 -7.21 -13.33
CA LEU A 175 14.26 -6.73 -13.59
C LEU A 175 14.00 -6.56 -15.11
N PRO A 176 12.81 -6.93 -15.61
CA PRO A 176 12.45 -6.72 -17.01
C PRO A 176 12.25 -5.23 -17.32
N ASP A 177 12.62 -4.80 -18.54
CA ASP A 177 12.46 -3.41 -19.00
C ASP A 177 11.02 -2.89 -18.87
N GLU A 178 10.01 -3.76 -19.02
CA GLU A 178 8.59 -3.40 -18.83
C GLU A 178 8.32 -2.84 -17.43
N ALA A 179 9.07 -3.26 -16.40
CA ALA A 179 8.87 -2.79 -15.03
C ALA A 179 9.10 -1.28 -14.87
N LEU A 180 9.84 -0.66 -15.79
CA LEU A 180 10.05 0.79 -15.75
C LEU A 180 8.78 1.57 -16.09
N ARG A 181 7.93 1.04 -16.99
CA ARG A 181 6.63 1.63 -17.34
C ARG A 181 5.49 1.09 -16.48
N ASN A 182 5.60 -0.17 -16.12
CA ASN A 182 4.54 -0.93 -15.47
C ASN A 182 5.11 -1.88 -14.41
N PRO A 183 5.42 -1.39 -13.19
CA PRO A 183 5.94 -2.22 -12.10
C PRO A 183 5.06 -3.43 -11.76
N ALA A 184 3.76 -3.39 -12.04
CA ALA A 184 2.86 -4.53 -11.83
C ALA A 184 3.19 -5.76 -12.70
N VAL A 185 4.05 -5.63 -13.73
CA VAL A 185 4.61 -6.81 -14.42
C VAL A 185 5.32 -7.76 -13.47
N LEU A 186 6.01 -7.24 -12.45
CA LEU A 186 6.77 -8.05 -11.50
C LEU A 186 5.86 -8.99 -10.70
N LEU A 187 4.67 -8.51 -10.30
CA LEU A 187 3.70 -9.32 -9.59
C LEU A 187 3.08 -10.38 -10.50
N ARG A 188 2.74 -9.99 -11.74
CA ARG A 188 2.13 -10.88 -12.74
C ARG A 188 3.06 -12.01 -13.17
N GLU A 189 4.37 -11.76 -13.30
CA GLU A 189 5.32 -12.83 -13.64
C GLU A 189 5.39 -13.91 -12.55
N VAL A 190 5.39 -13.51 -11.28
CA VAL A 190 5.40 -14.47 -10.16
C VAL A 190 4.18 -15.39 -10.18
N LEU A 191 3.00 -14.85 -10.49
CA LEU A 191 1.76 -15.63 -10.55
C LEU A 191 1.76 -16.70 -11.66
N LYS A 192 2.49 -16.49 -12.76
CA LYS A 192 2.58 -17.48 -13.85
C LYS A 192 3.27 -18.77 -13.43
N GLU A 193 4.09 -18.71 -12.39
CA GLU A 193 4.90 -19.82 -11.90
C GLU A 193 4.24 -20.54 -10.70
N GLN A 194 3.04 -20.12 -10.31
CA GLN A 194 2.40 -20.54 -9.06
C GLN A 194 1.02 -21.14 -9.28
N ASN A 195 0.65 -22.09 -8.40
CA ASN A 195 -0.70 -22.61 -8.31
C ASN A 195 -1.45 -21.91 -7.18
N VAL A 196 -2.10 -20.78 -7.50
CA VAL A 196 -2.93 -20.04 -6.55
C VAL A 196 -4.28 -20.72 -6.39
N LEU A 197 -4.62 -21.09 -5.16
CA LEU A 197 -5.90 -21.73 -4.82
C LEU A 197 -7.00 -20.70 -4.61
N HIS A 198 -6.73 -19.68 -3.81
CA HIS A 198 -7.68 -18.63 -3.42
C HIS A 198 -6.97 -17.31 -3.18
N THR A 199 -7.67 -16.21 -3.44
CA THR A 199 -7.18 -14.84 -3.22
C THR A 199 -8.23 -13.98 -2.53
N THR A 200 -7.84 -13.38 -1.42
CA THR A 200 -8.58 -12.28 -0.77
C THR A 200 -7.92 -10.95 -1.13
N THR A 201 -8.69 -10.01 -1.69
CA THR A 201 -8.19 -8.70 -2.12
C THR A 201 -8.66 -7.58 -1.18
N LEU A 202 -7.71 -6.77 -0.70
CA LEU A 202 -7.97 -5.53 0.03
C LEU A 202 -7.55 -4.36 -0.86
N ASP A 203 -8.50 -3.62 -1.42
CA ASP A 203 -8.24 -2.46 -2.28
C ASP A 203 -8.76 -1.19 -1.60
N VAL A 204 -7.86 -0.26 -1.31
CA VAL A 204 -8.18 0.98 -0.60
C VAL A 204 -7.57 2.17 -1.31
N GLN A 205 -8.26 3.31 -1.23
CA GLN A 205 -7.75 4.56 -1.76
C GLN A 205 -8.10 5.74 -0.85
N THR A 206 -7.29 6.78 -0.88
CA THR A 206 -7.56 8.04 -0.21
C THR A 206 -8.57 8.86 -1.01
N GLY A 207 -9.53 9.49 -0.32
CA GLY A 207 -10.34 10.57 -0.85
C GLY A 207 -9.62 11.92 -0.80
N THR A 208 -10.40 13.00 -0.96
CA THR A 208 -9.89 14.38 -0.82
C THR A 208 -9.56 14.67 0.64
N ASP A 209 -8.39 15.26 0.90
CA ASP A 209 -7.90 15.66 2.24
C ASP A 209 -7.65 14.52 3.25
N ASP A 210 -7.66 13.28 2.77
CA ASP A 210 -7.40 12.06 3.55
C ASP A 210 -5.89 11.83 3.82
N ILE A 211 -5.02 12.67 3.25
CA ILE A 211 -3.58 12.71 3.53
C ILE A 211 -3.25 14.01 4.25
N ARG A 212 -2.46 13.91 5.32
CA ARG A 212 -1.96 15.03 6.11
C ARG A 212 -0.45 15.04 6.09
N ASN A 213 0.09 16.16 5.61
CA ASN A 213 1.52 16.37 5.41
C ASN A 213 2.01 17.48 6.34
N ILE A 214 3.24 17.34 6.83
CA ILE A 214 3.93 18.45 7.50
C ILE A 214 4.19 19.59 6.52
N GLY A 215 4.38 20.81 7.04
CA GLY A 215 4.51 22.01 6.20
C GLY A 215 5.63 21.95 5.16
N PHE A 216 6.76 21.30 5.48
CA PHE A 216 7.84 21.10 4.50
C PHE A 216 7.38 20.24 3.31
N VAL A 217 6.72 19.12 3.57
CA VAL A 217 6.23 18.20 2.54
C VAL A 217 5.16 18.88 1.70
N THR A 218 4.20 19.59 2.32
CA THR A 218 3.18 20.37 1.60
C THR A 218 3.81 21.36 0.61
N ALA A 219 4.93 21.99 0.98
CA ALA A 219 5.58 22.99 0.15
C ALA A 219 6.49 22.41 -0.94
N ASN A 220 7.03 21.19 -0.76
CA ASN A 220 8.11 20.68 -1.62
C ASN A 220 7.77 19.39 -2.37
N ALA A 221 7.00 18.48 -1.78
CA ALA A 221 6.73 17.14 -2.32
C ALA A 221 5.39 16.62 -1.81
N ASN A 222 4.32 17.36 -2.07
CA ASN A 222 3.04 17.16 -1.41
C ASN A 222 2.42 15.80 -1.80
N ALA A 223 2.32 14.85 -0.88
CA ALA A 223 1.59 13.61 -1.11
C ALA A 223 0.08 13.92 -1.23
N THR A 224 -0.51 13.61 -2.39
CA THR A 224 -1.88 14.04 -2.72
C THR A 224 -2.87 12.90 -2.82
N THR A 225 -2.41 11.72 -3.24
CA THR A 225 -3.25 10.52 -3.34
C THR A 225 -2.45 9.28 -2.99
N LEU A 226 -3.16 8.26 -2.53
CA LEU A 226 -2.64 6.91 -2.35
C LEU A 226 -3.74 5.91 -2.72
N ARG A 227 -3.37 4.90 -3.51
CA ARG A 227 -4.12 3.66 -3.67
C ARG A 227 -3.21 2.50 -3.30
N ALA A 228 -3.72 1.57 -2.51
CA ALA A 228 -3.00 0.37 -2.13
C ALA A 228 -3.90 -0.84 -2.30
N THR A 229 -3.36 -1.88 -2.94
CA THR A 229 -4.04 -3.16 -3.11
C THR A 229 -3.17 -4.27 -2.52
N LEU A 230 -3.73 -5.08 -1.62
CA LEU A 230 -3.11 -6.29 -1.09
C LEU A 230 -3.87 -7.49 -1.64
N TRP A 231 -3.15 -8.42 -2.26
CA TRP A 231 -3.64 -9.73 -2.67
C TRP A 231 -3.07 -10.78 -1.72
N ILE A 232 -3.94 -11.35 -0.89
CA ILE A 232 -3.59 -12.36 0.11
C ILE A 232 -3.95 -13.72 -0.49
N GLU A 233 -2.93 -14.51 -0.79
CA GLU A 233 -3.04 -15.66 -1.67
C GLU A 233 -2.68 -16.94 -0.92
N THR A 234 -3.51 -17.97 -1.07
CA THR A 234 -3.18 -19.33 -0.65
C THR A 234 -2.62 -20.08 -1.86
N LEU A 235 -1.41 -20.60 -1.76
CA LEU A 235 -0.71 -21.30 -2.81
C LEU A 235 -0.60 -22.79 -2.48
N ALA A 236 -0.81 -23.65 -3.48
CA ALA A 236 -0.44 -25.06 -3.40
C ALA A 236 1.04 -25.26 -3.76
N ARG A 237 1.77 -25.95 -2.91
CA ARG A 237 3.17 -26.34 -3.14
C ARG A 237 3.26 -27.69 -3.86
N PRO A 238 4.38 -27.98 -4.56
CA PRO A 238 4.57 -29.25 -5.27
C PRO A 238 4.51 -30.50 -4.37
N ASP A 239 4.78 -30.35 -3.07
CA ASP A 239 4.72 -31.42 -2.08
C ASP A 239 3.30 -31.67 -1.52
N GLY A 240 2.30 -30.93 -2.02
CA GLY A 240 0.91 -31.02 -1.59
C GLY A 240 0.58 -30.19 -0.35
N THR A 241 1.54 -29.46 0.23
CA THR A 241 1.29 -28.52 1.32
C THR A 241 0.84 -27.15 0.80
N GLU A 242 0.24 -26.34 1.68
CA GLU A 242 -0.16 -24.97 1.36
C GLU A 242 0.79 -23.95 1.99
N THR A 243 0.91 -22.78 1.35
CA THR A 243 1.59 -21.62 1.89
C THR A 243 0.84 -20.36 1.57
N MET A 244 1.11 -19.29 2.31
CA MET A 244 0.54 -17.99 2.00
C MET A 244 1.55 -17.07 1.35
N GLN A 245 1.08 -16.33 0.35
CA GLN A 245 1.76 -15.22 -0.28
C GLN A 245 0.93 -13.95 -0.10
N LEU A 246 1.62 -12.81 0.00
CA LEU A 246 1.03 -11.48 -0.05
C LEU A 246 1.74 -10.72 -1.15
N GLN A 247 1.02 -10.46 -2.24
CA GLN A 247 1.44 -9.46 -3.21
C GLN A 247 0.78 -8.14 -2.86
N TYR A 248 1.48 -7.03 -3.07
CA TYR A 248 0.84 -5.73 -2.96
C TYR A 248 1.36 -4.75 -4.00
N SER A 249 0.52 -3.78 -4.32
CA SER A 249 0.89 -2.56 -5.00
C SER A 249 0.47 -1.35 -4.17
N GLN A 250 1.30 -0.32 -4.18
CA GLN A 250 1.02 0.98 -3.62
C GLN A 250 1.42 2.03 -4.65
N HIS A 251 0.48 2.89 -5.00
CA HIS A 251 0.66 3.97 -5.94
C HIS A 251 0.22 5.25 -5.27
N SER A 252 1.17 6.14 -5.04
CA SER A 252 0.95 7.46 -4.47
C SER A 252 1.38 8.54 -5.45
N ILE A 253 0.77 9.72 -5.35
CA ILE A 253 1.16 10.87 -6.17
C ILE A 253 1.83 11.92 -5.29
N LEU A 254 3.06 12.27 -5.64
CA LEU A 254 3.78 13.41 -5.10
C LEU A 254 3.63 14.60 -6.05
N ARG A 255 3.08 15.70 -5.53
CA ARG A 255 2.96 16.97 -6.26
C ARG A 255 4.09 17.90 -5.87
N PHE A 256 4.88 18.28 -6.87
CA PHE A 256 5.98 19.23 -6.72
C PHE A 256 5.56 20.61 -7.23
N PRO A 257 5.96 21.71 -6.57
CA PRO A 257 5.55 23.06 -6.95
C PRO A 257 6.16 23.56 -8.28
N ALA A 258 7.29 22.98 -8.68
CA ALA A 258 7.99 23.32 -9.91
C ALA A 258 8.33 22.03 -10.68
N GLY A 259 7.74 21.87 -11.86
CA GLY A 259 8.15 20.84 -12.80
C GLY A 259 9.41 21.21 -13.58
N PRO A 260 10.08 20.23 -14.21
CA PRO A 260 10.99 20.53 -15.31
C PRO A 260 10.21 21.12 -16.48
N GLN A 261 10.93 21.67 -17.47
CA GLN A 261 10.38 22.26 -18.70
C GLN A 261 9.09 21.56 -19.22
N PRO A 262 8.09 22.33 -19.69
CA PRO A 262 8.25 23.66 -20.30
C PRO A 262 8.02 24.86 -19.36
N ASP A 263 7.60 24.66 -18.11
CA ASP A 263 7.30 25.77 -17.22
C ASP A 263 7.58 25.44 -15.74
N PRO A 264 8.70 25.93 -15.16
CA PRO A 264 9.01 25.75 -13.74
C PRO A 264 7.99 26.43 -12.80
N ALA A 265 7.04 27.23 -13.32
CA ALA A 265 5.93 27.78 -12.55
C ALA A 265 4.71 26.84 -12.47
N LYS A 266 4.73 25.67 -13.13
CA LYS A 266 3.63 24.69 -13.07
C LYS A 266 3.96 23.53 -12.13
N PRO A 267 3.00 23.14 -11.26
CA PRO A 267 3.13 21.91 -10.51
C PRO A 267 3.17 20.68 -11.43
N ILE A 268 3.88 19.65 -10.98
CA ILE A 268 3.93 18.35 -11.64
C ILE A 268 3.59 17.25 -10.64
N ASP A 269 2.82 16.27 -11.11
CA ASP A 269 2.41 15.09 -10.35
C ASP A 269 3.25 13.90 -10.79
N TRP A 270 3.96 13.31 -9.84
CA TRP A 270 4.80 12.13 -10.08
C TRP A 270 4.27 10.92 -9.31
N PRO A 271 4.15 9.77 -9.97
CA PRO A 271 3.98 8.49 -9.32
C PRO A 271 5.13 8.16 -8.36
N HIS A 272 4.78 7.70 -7.17
CA HIS A 272 5.69 6.98 -6.29
C HIS A 272 5.06 5.61 -6.06
N ILE A 273 5.73 4.61 -6.60
CA ILE A 273 5.23 3.24 -6.73
C ILE A 273 6.07 2.29 -5.89
N GLN A 274 5.38 1.43 -5.13
CA GLN A 274 5.97 0.28 -4.48
C GLN A 274 5.18 -0.97 -4.87
N VAL A 275 5.89 -2.03 -5.27
CA VAL A 275 5.30 -3.36 -5.48
C VAL A 275 6.17 -4.41 -4.82
N ALA A 276 5.58 -5.44 -4.23
CA ALA A 276 6.35 -6.55 -3.68
C ALA A 276 5.56 -7.85 -3.66
N THR A 277 6.30 -8.96 -3.64
CA THR A 277 5.78 -10.29 -3.34
C THR A 277 6.43 -10.81 -2.07
N LEU A 278 5.63 -11.10 -1.05
CA LEU A 278 6.05 -11.54 0.27
C LEU A 278 5.48 -12.92 0.58
N VAL A 279 6.22 -13.74 1.31
CA VAL A 279 5.77 -15.06 1.79
C VAL A 279 5.64 -15.02 3.30
N LYS A 280 4.58 -15.64 3.82
CA LYS A 280 4.35 -15.77 5.27
C LYS A 280 5.41 -16.68 5.89
N GLN A 281 6.02 -16.22 6.97
CA GLN A 281 7.08 -16.94 7.71
C GLN A 281 6.52 -17.88 8.78
#